data_AF-A0A9E7GQX8-F1
#
_entry.id   AF-A0A9E7GQX8-F1
#
_cell.length_a   1.000
_cell.length_b   1.000
_cell.length_c   1.000
_cell.angle_alpha   90.00
_cell.angle_beta   90.00
_cell.angle_gamma   90.00
#
_symmetry.space_group_name_H-M   'P 1'
#
loop_
_entity.id
_entity.type
_entity.pdbx_description
1 polymer ?
#
loop_
_entity_poly.entity_id
_entity_poly.type
_entity_poly.pdbx_seq_one_letter_code
_entity_poly.pdbx_strand_id
1 'polypeptide(L)'
;MTVTPGITISDGNLVVRGKTILTGVPDNIVLTNGNGAGLIAGAFIGATASDSKSLHVFPMGTLRGLRFMCCFRFKLWWMTQRMGTCGRDVPLETQFLLVEGDGSASQEEASSTVYTVFLPLLEGQFRAALQGNDKDEIEICLESGDKTVQTKQGMHAVYMHAGADPFEVISQAVKYAVLVNSVVKRGFRLLSTNQTAVVEMHRTGRRKSTCKLSTTLPSFLDWFGWCTWDAFYTDVTAEGVDQGLRSLSTGGAPPRFLIIDDGWQQIGTEARDQTAAVVQEGAQ
;
A
#
# COMPACT_ATOMS: atom_id res chain seq x y z
N MET A 1 6.05 30.43 -2.54
CA MET A 1 6.64 29.44 -1.62
C MET A 1 6.39 28.06 -2.22
N THR A 2 7.45 27.39 -2.65
CA THR A 2 7.40 26.00 -3.13
C THR A 2 7.32 25.11 -1.89
N VAL A 3 6.21 24.40 -1.71
CA VAL A 3 6.08 23.40 -0.64
C VAL A 3 6.95 22.21 -1.04
N THR A 4 8.05 21.97 -0.33
CA THR A 4 8.88 20.79 -0.54
C THR A 4 8.08 19.54 -0.17
N PRO A 5 8.01 18.50 -1.04
CA PRO A 5 7.34 17.26 -0.71
C PRO A 5 7.95 16.62 0.55
N GLY A 6 7.11 16.07 1.43
CA GLY A 6 7.58 15.40 2.66
C GLY A 6 8.25 14.05 2.43
N ILE A 7 8.16 13.48 1.21
CA ILE A 7 8.76 12.20 0.80
C ILE A 7 9.47 12.44 -0.53
N THR A 8 10.76 12.12 -0.59
CA THR A 8 11.60 12.36 -1.78
C THR A 8 12.66 11.27 -1.93
N ILE A 9 13.12 11.04 -3.15
CA ILE A 9 14.37 10.33 -3.41
C ILE A 9 15.44 11.38 -3.73
N SER A 10 16.54 11.40 -2.97
CA SER A 10 17.66 12.33 -3.13
C SER A 10 18.98 11.61 -2.86
N ASP A 11 19.95 11.75 -3.77
CA ASP A 11 21.29 11.14 -3.67
C ASP A 11 21.24 9.63 -3.41
N GLY A 12 20.32 8.92 -4.08
CA GLY A 12 20.13 7.47 -3.91
C GLY A 12 19.49 7.08 -2.57
N ASN A 13 18.90 8.02 -1.84
CA ASN A 13 18.26 7.77 -0.54
C ASN A 13 16.77 8.13 -0.59
N LEU A 14 15.92 7.28 -0.02
CA LEU A 14 14.52 7.60 0.26
C LEU A 14 14.47 8.39 1.57
N VAL A 15 14.15 9.68 1.46
CA VAL A 15 14.13 10.62 2.57
C VAL A 15 12.70 11.05 2.87
N VAL A 16 12.31 10.96 4.13
CA VAL A 16 10.98 11.32 4.64
C VAL A 16 11.15 12.38 5.74
N ARG A 17 10.66 13.60 5.48
CA ARG A 17 10.77 14.76 6.39
C ARG A 17 12.20 14.97 6.92
N GLY A 18 13.19 14.80 6.05
CA GLY A 18 14.61 14.93 6.38
C GLY A 18 15.25 13.70 7.04
N LYS A 19 14.50 12.60 7.24
CA LYS A 19 15.01 11.32 7.76
C LYS A 19 15.22 10.32 6.64
N THR A 20 16.41 9.75 6.55
CA THR A 20 16.71 8.69 5.59
C THR A 20 16.06 7.38 6.05
N ILE A 21 15.15 6.85 5.24
CA ILE A 21 14.45 5.59 5.52
C ILE A 21 15.08 4.42 4.77
N LEU A 22 15.43 4.61 3.50
CA LEU A 22 16.14 3.61 2.70
C LEU A 22 17.37 4.24 2.03
N THR A 23 18.46 3.49 1.95
CA THR A 23 19.69 3.89 1.27
C THR A 23 19.96 3.03 0.04
N GLY A 24 20.64 3.55 -0.97
CA GLY A 24 20.96 2.77 -2.18
C GLY A 24 19.73 2.43 -3.01
N VAL A 25 18.77 3.37 -3.09
CA VAL A 25 17.57 3.28 -3.93
C VAL A 25 17.99 3.24 -5.41
N PRO A 26 17.68 2.18 -6.17
CA PRO A 26 18.06 2.07 -7.57
C PRO A 26 17.32 3.05 -8.50
N ASP A 27 17.94 3.38 -9.64
CA ASP A 27 17.40 4.35 -10.63
C ASP A 27 16.07 3.93 -11.26
N ASN A 28 15.76 2.64 -11.27
CA ASN A 28 14.51 2.14 -11.84
C ASN A 28 13.32 2.22 -10.86
N ILE A 29 13.55 2.66 -9.61
CA ILE A 29 12.51 2.95 -8.63
C ILE A 29 11.95 4.35 -8.89
N VAL A 30 10.63 4.44 -8.98
CA VAL A 30 9.92 5.67 -9.31
C VAL A 30 9.05 6.10 -8.13
N LEU A 31 9.24 7.34 -7.68
CA LEU A 31 8.40 7.96 -6.66
C LEU A 31 7.39 8.92 -7.32
N THR A 32 6.10 8.66 -7.15
CA THR A 32 5.01 9.51 -7.63
C THR A 32 4.33 10.20 -6.46
N ASN A 33 4.61 11.48 -6.27
CA ASN A 33 4.00 12.29 -5.21
C ASN A 33 2.55 12.69 -5.55
N GLY A 34 1.67 12.70 -4.55
CA GLY A 34 0.28 13.12 -4.68
C GLY A 34 0.11 14.64 -4.84
N ASN A 35 0.57 15.23 -5.94
CA ASN A 35 0.38 16.66 -6.19
C ASN A 35 -1.00 16.91 -6.80
N GLY A 36 -2.05 17.03 -5.97
CA GLY A 36 -3.35 17.49 -6.47
C GLY A 36 -4.61 17.21 -5.64
N ALA A 37 -4.54 16.58 -4.47
CA ALA A 37 -5.76 16.20 -3.72
C ALA A 37 -5.64 16.32 -2.19
N GLY A 38 -4.79 17.23 -1.68
CA GLY A 38 -4.52 17.32 -0.23
C GLY A 38 -3.61 16.21 0.31
N LEU A 39 -2.91 15.47 -0.57
CA LEU A 39 -1.97 14.38 -0.29
C LEU A 39 -0.57 14.88 0.11
N ILE A 40 -0.49 15.89 0.98
CA ILE A 40 0.78 16.57 1.33
C ILE A 40 1.80 15.61 1.99
N ALA A 41 1.33 14.47 2.51
CA ALA A 41 2.11 13.52 3.30
C ALA A 41 2.22 12.09 2.71
N GLY A 42 1.81 11.86 1.45
CA GLY A 42 1.84 10.52 0.84
C GLY A 42 2.40 10.48 -0.58
N ALA A 43 2.93 9.31 -0.96
CA ALA A 43 3.56 9.07 -2.25
C ALA A 43 3.34 7.61 -2.68
N PHE A 44 3.44 7.33 -3.99
CA PHE A 44 3.49 5.97 -4.50
C PHE A 44 4.93 5.60 -4.89
N ILE A 45 5.36 4.40 -4.55
CA ILE A 45 6.56 3.78 -5.09
C ILE A 45 6.14 2.79 -6.18
N GLY A 46 6.80 2.91 -7.32
CA GLY A 46 6.76 1.96 -8.42
C GLY A 46 8.16 1.58 -8.89
N ALA A 47 8.21 0.68 -9.86
CA ALA A 47 9.45 0.22 -10.48
C ALA A 47 9.24 -0.17 -11.95
N THR A 48 10.31 -0.10 -12.72
CA THR A 48 10.35 -0.47 -14.15
C THR A 48 11.40 -1.55 -14.44
N ALA A 49 11.16 -2.35 -15.47
CA ALA A 49 12.02 -3.42 -15.97
C ALA A 49 12.15 -3.38 -17.50
N SER A 50 13.23 -3.94 -18.04
CA SER A 50 13.42 -4.13 -19.48
C SER A 50 12.48 -5.21 -20.05
N ASP A 51 12.32 -6.29 -19.29
CA ASP A 51 11.63 -7.51 -19.71
C ASP A 51 10.20 -7.57 -19.18
N SER A 52 9.34 -8.20 -19.96
CA SER A 52 7.96 -8.48 -19.54
C SER A 52 7.94 -9.78 -18.76
N LYS A 53 7.41 -9.76 -17.54
CA LYS A 53 7.29 -10.95 -16.66
C LYS A 53 5.96 -10.93 -15.92
N SER A 54 5.49 -12.12 -15.55
CA SER A 54 4.35 -12.31 -14.64
C SER A 54 4.74 -12.16 -13.16
N LEU A 55 6.04 -12.16 -12.86
CA LEU A 55 6.62 -11.96 -11.55
C LEU A 55 7.88 -11.08 -11.69
N HIS A 56 7.89 -9.97 -10.97
CA HIS A 56 9.06 -9.12 -10.78
C HIS A 56 9.43 -9.03 -9.31
N VAL A 57 10.73 -8.94 -9.05
CA VAL A 57 11.29 -8.63 -7.73
C VAL A 57 12.18 -7.41 -7.91
N PHE A 58 11.78 -6.28 -7.31
CA PHE A 58 12.47 -5.00 -7.43
C PHE A 58 13.05 -4.60 -6.08
N PRO A 59 14.38 -4.66 -5.89
CA PRO A 59 15.03 -4.06 -4.73
C PRO A 59 14.74 -2.56 -4.70
N MET A 60 14.15 -2.06 -3.61
CA MET A 60 13.78 -0.65 -3.47
C MET A 60 14.81 0.17 -2.69
N GLY A 61 15.72 -0.50 -1.98
CA GLY A 61 16.74 0.11 -1.14
C GLY A 61 17.00 -0.67 0.13
N THR A 62 18.09 -0.34 0.82
CA THR A 62 18.55 -0.97 2.06
C THR A 62 17.90 -0.30 3.27
N LEU A 63 17.34 -1.11 4.18
CA LEU A 63 16.86 -0.70 5.50
C LEU A 63 17.84 -1.20 6.57
N ARG A 64 18.43 -0.29 7.36
CA ARG A 64 19.31 -0.65 8.48
C ARG A 64 19.16 0.30 9.65
N GLY A 65 19.14 -0.25 10.86
CA GLY A 65 19.17 0.51 12.10
C GLY A 65 17.88 1.25 12.44
N LEU A 66 16.81 1.07 11.66
CA LEU A 66 15.50 1.67 11.92
C LEU A 66 14.53 0.60 12.40
N ARG A 67 13.87 0.85 13.53
CA ARG A 67 12.86 -0.07 14.06
C ARG A 67 11.68 -0.13 13.11
N PHE A 68 11.14 -1.33 12.92
CA PHE A 68 9.91 -1.51 12.18
C PHE A 68 8.99 -2.55 12.82
N MET A 69 7.71 -2.46 12.48
CA MET A 69 6.71 -3.49 12.67
C MET A 69 6.06 -3.78 11.31
N CYS A 70 5.86 -5.04 10.97
CA CYS A 70 5.21 -5.44 9.74
C CYS A 70 4.15 -6.52 9.98
N CYS A 71 3.19 -6.62 9.06
CA CYS A 71 2.25 -7.74 8.98
C CYS A 71 2.53 -8.51 7.69
N PHE A 72 2.66 -9.82 7.80
CA PHE A 72 3.02 -10.69 6.68
C PHE A 72 2.20 -11.97 6.70
N ARG A 73 1.99 -12.54 5.51
CA ARG A 73 1.23 -13.76 5.32
C ARG A 73 2.12 -14.98 5.57
N PHE A 74 1.88 -15.71 6.66
CA PHE A 74 2.67 -16.90 7.03
C PHE A 74 1.99 -18.23 6.65
N LYS A 75 0.68 -18.18 6.35
CA LYS A 75 -0.09 -19.27 5.72
C LYS A 75 -1.00 -18.65 4.66
N LEU A 76 -1.54 -19.45 3.74
CA LEU A 76 -2.35 -18.93 2.63
C LEU A 76 -3.48 -17.97 3.06
N TRP A 77 -4.06 -18.19 4.22
CA TRP A 77 -5.20 -17.46 4.78
C TRP A 77 -4.90 -16.72 6.09
N TRP A 78 -3.65 -16.70 6.58
CA TRP A 78 -3.31 -16.04 7.85
C TRP A 78 -2.15 -15.05 7.73
N MET A 79 -2.33 -13.91 8.39
CA MET A 79 -1.27 -12.95 8.66
C MET A 79 -0.83 -12.98 10.12
N THR A 80 0.43 -12.63 10.37
CA THR A 80 0.97 -12.37 11.70
C THR A 80 1.94 -11.19 11.63
N GLN A 81 2.41 -10.72 12.79
CA GLN A 81 3.31 -9.59 12.90
C GLN A 81 4.76 -10.00 13.10
N ARG A 82 5.68 -9.14 12.67
CA ARG A 82 7.10 -9.20 13.06
C ARG A 82 7.62 -7.80 13.33
N MET A 83 8.60 -7.72 14.23
CA MET A 83 9.38 -6.52 14.49
C MET A 83 10.85 -6.80 14.14
N GLY A 84 11.55 -5.78 13.67
CA GLY A 84 12.96 -5.89 13.29
C GLY A 84 13.62 -4.54 13.15
N THR A 85 14.87 -4.55 12.68
CA THR A 85 15.67 -3.33 12.51
C THR A 85 16.40 -3.26 11.16
N CYS A 86 16.37 -4.34 10.38
CA CYS A 86 17.09 -4.47 9.13
C CYS A 86 16.18 -5.03 8.03
N GLY A 87 16.47 -4.73 6.76
CA GLY A 87 15.67 -5.22 5.63
C GLY A 87 15.58 -6.74 5.57
N ARG A 88 16.63 -7.47 5.98
CA ARG A 88 16.64 -8.95 6.04
C ARG A 88 15.60 -9.53 7.01
N ASP A 89 15.16 -8.74 7.98
CA ASP A 89 14.19 -9.19 8.98
C ASP A 89 12.76 -9.20 8.41
N VAL A 90 12.51 -8.49 7.31
CA VAL A 90 11.21 -8.37 6.63
C VAL A 90 10.85 -9.72 5.99
N PRO A 91 9.79 -10.41 6.45
CA PRO A 91 9.41 -11.70 5.89
C PRO A 91 8.89 -11.58 4.46
N LEU A 92 8.96 -12.70 3.72
CA LEU A 92 8.23 -12.87 2.47
C LEU A 92 6.74 -12.57 2.69
N GLU A 93 6.07 -12.09 1.65
CA GLU A 93 4.63 -11.82 1.68
C GLU A 93 4.20 -10.77 2.74
N THR A 94 5.06 -9.78 3.01
CA THR A 94 4.73 -8.65 3.88
C THR A 94 3.71 -7.74 3.18
N GLN A 95 2.55 -7.49 3.80
CA GLN A 95 1.44 -6.70 3.25
C GLN A 95 1.21 -5.36 3.96
N PHE A 96 1.98 -5.10 5.02
CA PHE A 96 1.99 -3.83 5.74
C PHE A 96 3.34 -3.69 6.43
N LEU A 97 3.97 -2.52 6.36
CA LEU A 97 5.21 -2.21 7.06
C LEU A 97 5.14 -0.79 7.62
N LEU A 98 5.42 -0.64 8.91
CA LEU A 98 5.57 0.62 9.61
C LEU A 98 7.02 0.78 10.04
N VAL A 99 7.70 1.80 9.52
CA VAL A 99 9.08 2.12 9.90
C VAL A 99 9.07 3.35 10.81
N GLU A 100 9.82 3.26 11.90
CA GLU A 100 10.13 4.36 12.78
C GLU A 100 11.46 4.98 12.38
N GLY A 101 11.40 6.14 11.72
CA GLY A 101 12.56 6.97 11.44
C GLY A 101 12.90 7.82 12.66
N ASP A 102 13.88 7.39 13.43
CA ASP A 102 14.47 8.21 14.49
C ASP A 102 15.61 9.09 13.96
N GLY A 103 16.00 10.09 14.75
CA GLY A 103 17.01 11.09 14.38
C GLY A 103 18.44 10.75 14.77
N SER A 104 18.82 9.49 14.95
CA SER A 104 20.09 9.16 15.62
C SER A 104 21.37 9.31 14.75
N ALA A 105 21.52 10.40 14.00
CA ALA A 105 22.76 10.72 13.28
C ALA A 105 23.41 12.07 13.63
N SER A 106 22.80 12.91 14.47
CA SER A 106 23.45 14.13 14.98
C SER A 106 22.79 14.62 16.27
N GLN A 107 23.59 14.89 17.30
CA GLN A 107 23.16 15.40 18.61
C GLN A 107 22.62 16.85 18.59
N GLU A 108 22.16 17.34 17.44
CA GLU A 108 21.63 18.69 17.30
C GLU A 108 20.18 18.61 16.83
N GLU A 109 19.31 19.13 17.71
CA GLU A 109 17.86 19.24 17.64
C GLU A 109 17.07 17.94 17.87
N ALA A 110 16.15 18.02 18.84
CA ALA A 110 15.15 17.00 19.14
C ALA A 110 14.22 16.83 17.92
N SER A 111 14.68 16.13 16.89
CA SER A 111 13.87 15.85 15.73
C SER A 111 12.77 14.87 16.15
N SER A 112 11.52 15.27 15.98
CA SER A 112 10.38 14.39 16.21
C SER A 112 10.53 13.10 15.39
N THR A 113 10.27 11.96 16.03
CA THR A 113 10.17 10.66 15.37
C THR A 113 9.19 10.75 14.21
N VAL A 114 9.58 10.17 13.06
CA VAL A 114 8.73 10.11 11.88
C VAL A 114 8.35 8.67 11.61
N TYR A 115 7.06 8.38 11.65
CA TYR A 115 6.52 7.08 11.29
C TYR A 115 6.15 7.07 9.81
N THR A 116 6.59 6.04 9.10
CA THR A 116 6.34 5.85 7.67
C THR A 116 5.69 4.50 7.43
N VAL A 117 4.48 4.50 6.90
CA VAL A 117 3.79 3.30 6.44
C VAL A 117 4.17 3.02 4.98
N PHE A 118 4.41 1.75 4.68
CA PHE A 118 4.47 1.18 3.35
C PHE A 118 3.34 0.15 3.22
N LEU A 119 2.45 0.40 2.27
CA LEU A 119 1.28 -0.42 2.01
C LEU A 119 1.34 -0.94 0.57
N PRO A 120 1.73 -2.20 0.35
CA PRO A 120 1.62 -2.85 -0.95
C PRO A 120 0.17 -2.87 -1.45
N LEU A 121 -0.01 -2.63 -2.73
CA LEU A 121 -1.31 -2.49 -3.37
C LEU A 121 -1.45 -3.45 -4.56
N LEU A 122 -2.68 -3.58 -5.06
CA LEU A 122 -2.93 -4.18 -6.36
C LEU A 122 -2.67 -3.14 -7.43
N GLU A 123 -2.14 -3.49 -8.59
CA GLU A 123 -2.05 -2.61 -9.75
C GLU A 123 -2.49 -3.35 -11.01
N GLY A 124 -3.69 -3.02 -11.50
CA GLY A 124 -4.31 -3.76 -12.59
C GLY A 124 -4.52 -5.23 -12.21
N GLN A 125 -3.88 -6.15 -12.95
CA GLN A 125 -3.94 -7.59 -12.69
C GLN A 125 -2.77 -8.10 -11.83
N PHE A 126 -2.01 -7.19 -11.22
CA PHE A 126 -0.84 -7.54 -10.41
C PHE A 126 -1.09 -7.21 -8.95
N ARG A 127 -0.51 -8.01 -8.07
CA ARG A 127 -0.46 -7.82 -6.63
C ARG A 127 0.98 -7.49 -6.24
N ALA A 128 1.14 -6.47 -5.39
CA ALA A 128 2.40 -6.20 -4.74
C ALA A 128 2.45 -6.83 -3.33
N ALA A 129 3.65 -7.25 -2.93
CA ALA A 129 4.03 -7.59 -1.56
C ALA A 129 5.46 -7.11 -1.30
N LEU A 130 5.85 -6.98 -0.02
CA LEU A 130 7.22 -6.71 0.37
C LEU A 130 7.93 -7.98 0.85
N GLN A 131 9.24 -7.99 0.70
CA GLN A 131 10.11 -8.99 1.32
C GLN A 131 11.50 -8.41 1.59
N GLY A 132 12.22 -9.02 2.52
CA GLY A 132 13.63 -8.78 2.76
C GLY A 132 14.54 -9.75 2.00
N ASN A 133 15.83 -9.41 1.90
CA ASN A 133 16.87 -10.30 1.38
C ASN A 133 18.15 -10.27 2.23
N ASP A 134 19.13 -11.11 1.88
CA ASP A 134 20.39 -11.26 2.63
C ASP A 134 21.30 -10.00 2.63
N LYS A 135 20.98 -9.01 1.79
CA LYS A 135 21.71 -7.74 1.66
C LYS A 135 21.10 -6.60 2.46
N ASP A 136 20.06 -6.87 3.25
CA ASP A 136 19.24 -5.88 3.95
C ASP A 136 18.41 -4.98 3.03
N GLU A 137 18.20 -5.40 1.79
CA GLU A 137 17.31 -4.69 0.87
C GLU A 137 15.87 -5.09 1.16
N ILE A 138 14.96 -4.11 1.05
CA ILE A 138 13.54 -4.38 0.90
C ILE A 138 13.27 -4.52 -0.60
N GLU A 139 12.49 -5.52 -0.97
CA GLU A 139 12.11 -5.79 -2.36
C GLU A 139 10.59 -5.70 -2.52
N ILE A 140 10.15 -5.13 -3.65
CA ILE A 140 8.77 -5.20 -4.11
C ILE A 140 8.64 -6.46 -4.97
N CYS A 141 7.85 -7.42 -4.49
CA CYS A 141 7.39 -8.55 -5.28
C CYS A 141 6.10 -8.14 -5.99
N LEU A 142 6.10 -8.07 -7.33
CA LEU A 142 4.94 -7.73 -8.14
C LEU A 142 4.57 -8.93 -9.01
N GLU A 143 3.43 -9.55 -8.74
CA GLU A 143 3.01 -10.80 -9.37
C GLU A 143 1.57 -10.77 -9.90
N SER A 144 1.30 -11.44 -11.03
CA SER A 144 -0.06 -11.62 -11.55
C SER A 144 -0.69 -12.97 -11.16
N GLY A 145 0.12 -13.94 -10.75
CA GLY A 145 -0.31 -15.34 -10.58
C GLY A 145 -0.55 -16.11 -11.90
N ASP A 146 -0.40 -15.47 -13.06
CA ASP A 146 -0.60 -16.06 -14.38
C ASP A 146 0.58 -15.74 -15.32
N LYS A 147 1.26 -16.77 -15.83
CA LYS A 147 2.43 -16.64 -16.72
C LYS A 147 2.14 -15.88 -18.02
N THR A 148 0.88 -15.83 -18.45
CA THR A 148 0.42 -15.14 -19.64
C THR A 148 0.13 -13.65 -19.39
N VAL A 149 -0.18 -13.28 -18.14
CA VAL A 149 -0.40 -11.90 -17.72
C VAL A 149 0.94 -11.32 -17.29
N GLN A 150 1.54 -10.51 -18.15
CA GLN A 150 2.88 -9.96 -17.94
C GLN A 150 2.88 -8.43 -18.00
N THR A 151 3.79 -7.83 -17.24
CA THR A 151 4.05 -6.39 -17.26
C THR A 151 5.55 -6.13 -17.31
N LYS A 152 5.93 -4.91 -17.68
CA LYS A 152 7.29 -4.39 -17.54
C LYS A 152 7.45 -3.42 -16.36
N GLN A 153 6.36 -3.10 -15.67
CA GLN A 153 6.34 -2.07 -14.64
C GLN A 153 5.16 -2.23 -13.69
N GLY A 154 5.28 -1.63 -12.52
CA GLY A 154 4.16 -1.26 -11.65
C GLY A 154 4.48 0.12 -11.08
N MET A 155 3.70 1.14 -11.43
CA MET A 155 4.01 2.53 -11.10
C MET A 155 3.45 2.96 -9.73
N HIS A 156 2.56 2.16 -9.16
CA HIS A 156 1.83 2.43 -7.93
C HIS A 156 1.76 1.21 -7.01
N ALA A 157 2.80 0.37 -7.06
CA ALA A 157 2.86 -0.91 -6.37
C ALA A 157 2.82 -0.77 -4.83
N VAL A 158 3.37 0.31 -4.27
CA VAL A 158 3.38 0.55 -2.83
C VAL A 158 2.96 1.98 -2.54
N TYR A 159 1.98 2.17 -1.65
CA TYR A 159 1.65 3.49 -1.12
C TYR A 159 2.41 3.78 0.17
N MET A 160 2.95 4.99 0.26
CA MET A 160 3.63 5.52 1.42
C MET A 160 2.84 6.63 2.08
N HIS A 161 2.85 6.66 3.41
CA HIS A 161 2.32 7.77 4.19
C HIS A 161 3.18 8.04 5.41
N ALA A 162 3.43 9.32 5.73
CA ALA A 162 4.33 9.70 6.82
C ALA A 162 3.75 10.74 7.78
N GLY A 163 4.03 10.57 9.07
CA GLY A 163 3.54 11.46 10.14
C GLY A 163 4.23 11.25 11.47
N ALA A 164 3.76 11.95 12.51
CA ALA A 164 4.40 11.97 13.83
C ALA A 164 3.78 10.98 14.83
N ASP A 165 2.53 10.56 14.62
CA ASP A 165 1.84 9.58 15.45
C ASP A 165 1.58 8.30 14.65
N PRO A 166 1.97 7.11 15.14
CA PRO A 166 1.85 5.87 14.38
C PRO A 166 0.40 5.46 14.13
N PHE A 167 -0.51 5.72 15.07
CA PHE A 167 -1.93 5.34 14.93
C PHE A 167 -2.64 6.24 13.92
N GLU A 168 -2.36 7.53 13.95
CA GLU A 168 -2.85 8.48 12.94
C GLU A 168 -2.27 8.14 11.57
N VAL A 169 -0.96 7.86 11.47
CA VAL A 169 -0.34 7.52 10.19
C VAL A 169 -0.94 6.26 9.59
N ILE A 170 -1.17 5.21 10.38
CA ILE A 170 -1.87 4.00 9.92
C ILE A 170 -3.27 4.35 9.46
N SER A 171 -4.02 5.06 10.29
CA SER A 171 -5.40 5.44 9.99
C SER A 171 -5.50 6.26 8.72
N GLN A 172 -4.60 7.23 8.53
CA GLN A 172 -4.52 8.06 7.34
C GLN A 172 -4.04 7.25 6.14
N ALA A 173 -3.04 6.38 6.28
CA ALA A 173 -2.55 5.54 5.19
C ALA A 173 -3.67 4.67 4.60
N VAL A 174 -4.41 3.97 5.47
CA VAL A 174 -5.58 3.17 5.08
C VAL A 174 -6.67 4.06 4.52
N LYS A 175 -7.02 5.14 5.23
CA LYS A 175 -8.02 6.11 4.75
C LYS A 175 -7.67 6.65 3.39
N TYR A 176 -6.41 6.99 3.08
CA TYR A 176 -6.02 7.53 1.78
C TYR A 176 -5.98 6.44 0.70
N ALA A 177 -5.41 5.28 1.00
CA ALA A 177 -5.48 4.13 0.10
C ALA A 177 -6.93 3.82 -0.30
N VAL A 178 -7.89 4.06 0.61
CA VAL A 178 -9.32 3.87 0.33
C VAL A 178 -10.04 5.14 -0.19
N LEU A 179 -9.75 6.36 0.29
CA LEU A 179 -10.46 7.63 0.01
C LEU A 179 -10.16 8.21 -1.36
N VAL A 180 -9.09 7.75 -2.00
CA VAL A 180 -8.86 8.01 -3.43
C VAL A 180 -10.09 7.57 -4.28
N ASN A 181 -10.97 6.73 -3.74
CA ASN A 181 -12.33 6.40 -4.20
C ASN A 181 -13.34 7.58 -4.25
N SER A 182 -13.24 8.59 -3.36
CA SER A 182 -14.34 9.56 -3.11
C SER A 182 -14.08 10.96 -3.64
N VAL A 183 -12.84 11.47 -3.57
CA VAL A 183 -12.49 12.83 -4.04
C VAL A 183 -12.41 12.89 -5.57
N VAL A 184 -11.98 11.81 -6.22
CA VAL A 184 -11.95 11.70 -7.69
C VAL A 184 -13.37 11.69 -8.27
N LYS A 185 -14.33 11.01 -7.62
CA LYS A 185 -15.72 10.98 -8.09
C LYS A 185 -16.43 12.34 -8.07
N ARG A 186 -16.13 13.21 -7.09
CA ARG A 186 -16.74 14.56 -7.00
C ARG A 186 -15.99 15.62 -7.80
N GLY A 187 -14.66 15.54 -7.88
CA GLY A 187 -13.86 16.47 -8.70
C GLY A 187 -13.97 16.21 -10.20
N PHE A 188 -14.15 14.95 -10.63
CA PHE A 188 -14.21 14.61 -12.05
C PHE A 188 -15.60 14.82 -12.67
N ARG A 189 -16.68 14.80 -11.86
CA ARG A 189 -18.03 15.13 -12.35
C ARG A 189 -18.22 16.63 -12.61
N LEU A 190 -17.38 17.50 -12.06
CA LEU A 190 -17.42 18.94 -12.33
C LEU A 190 -16.49 19.38 -13.46
N LEU A 191 -15.60 18.52 -13.96
CA LEU A 191 -14.61 18.85 -14.99
C LEU A 191 -14.84 18.10 -16.33
N SER A 192 -15.84 17.22 -16.41
CA SER A 192 -16.21 16.55 -17.68
C SER A 192 -17.14 17.37 -18.57
N THR A 193 -17.51 18.60 -18.19
CA THR A 193 -18.32 19.49 -19.02
C THR A 193 -17.58 20.80 -19.22
N ASN A 194 -16.85 20.87 -20.33
CA ASN A 194 -16.26 22.07 -20.93
C ASN A 194 -15.34 22.92 -20.03
N GLN A 195 -14.02 22.70 -20.11
CA GLN A 195 -13.13 23.81 -20.46
C GLN A 195 -11.71 23.35 -20.85
N THR A 196 -11.43 23.58 -22.13
CA THR A 196 -10.13 23.88 -22.68
C THR A 196 -9.48 25.01 -21.87
N ALA A 197 -8.55 24.69 -20.96
CA ALA A 197 -7.66 25.69 -20.41
C ALA A 197 -6.58 26.00 -21.46
N VAL A 198 -6.91 26.95 -22.35
CA VAL A 198 -5.94 27.62 -23.22
C VAL A 198 -5.17 28.60 -22.33
N VAL A 199 -3.92 28.29 -21.99
CA VAL A 199 -2.98 29.30 -21.48
C VAL A 199 -2.38 29.97 -22.71
N GLU A 200 -2.97 31.10 -23.09
CA GLU A 200 -2.42 31.98 -24.13
C GLU A 200 -1.21 32.71 -23.54
N MET A 201 0.00 32.30 -23.95
CA MET A 201 1.22 33.03 -23.65
C MET A 201 1.73 33.64 -24.95
N HIS A 202 1.50 34.94 -25.11
CA HIS A 202 2.09 35.70 -26.20
C HIS A 202 3.63 35.65 -26.11
N ARG A 203 4.24 35.24 -27.23
CA ARG A 203 5.56 35.66 -27.73
C ARG A 203 6.82 35.04 -27.09
N THR A 204 7.25 33.90 -27.64
CA THR A 204 8.52 33.68 -28.38
C THR A 204 8.82 32.18 -28.50
N GLY A 205 9.11 31.73 -29.72
CA GLY A 205 9.13 30.31 -30.08
C GLY A 205 10.27 29.49 -29.47
N ARG A 206 9.90 28.37 -28.84
CA ARG A 206 10.68 27.12 -28.77
C ARG A 206 9.69 25.98 -28.51
N ARG A 207 9.74 24.93 -29.33
CA ARG A 207 8.89 23.73 -29.21
C ARG A 207 9.09 23.12 -27.80
N LYS A 208 8.01 23.02 -27.03
CA LYS A 208 7.95 22.22 -25.81
C LYS A 208 7.22 20.91 -26.13
N SER A 209 7.92 19.78 -25.96
CA SER A 209 7.28 18.49 -25.75
C SER A 209 6.58 18.53 -24.39
N THR A 210 5.26 18.64 -24.41
CA THR A 210 4.44 18.55 -23.20
C THR A 210 4.30 17.08 -22.80
N CYS A 211 5.14 16.64 -21.86
CA CYS A 211 4.90 15.37 -21.16
C CYS A 211 3.75 15.60 -20.18
N LYS A 212 2.55 15.16 -20.56
CA LYS A 212 1.37 15.15 -19.69
C LYS A 212 1.63 14.09 -18.61
N LEU A 213 2.20 14.49 -17.47
CA LEU A 213 2.30 13.62 -16.30
C LEU A 213 0.86 13.32 -15.84
N SER A 214 0.43 12.06 -15.89
CA SER A 214 -0.93 11.70 -15.50
C SER A 214 -1.08 11.89 -13.99
N THR A 215 -1.82 12.92 -13.59
CA THR A 215 -2.24 13.15 -12.20
C THR A 215 -3.49 12.32 -11.84
N THR A 216 -3.84 11.33 -12.66
CA THR A 216 -4.99 10.45 -12.45
C THR A 216 -4.57 9.31 -11.54
N LEU A 217 -5.24 9.20 -10.40
CA LEU A 217 -5.01 8.12 -9.44
C LEU A 217 -5.41 6.77 -10.05
N PRO A 218 -4.73 5.67 -9.69
CA PRO A 218 -5.04 4.35 -10.26
C PRO A 218 -6.46 3.87 -9.92
N SER A 219 -7.13 3.27 -10.90
CA SER A 219 -8.53 2.79 -10.75
C SER A 219 -8.70 1.65 -9.76
N PHE A 220 -7.66 0.87 -9.46
CA PHE A 220 -7.75 -0.23 -8.50
C PHE A 220 -8.03 0.26 -7.07
N LEU A 221 -7.72 1.53 -6.77
CA LEU A 221 -8.06 2.18 -5.49
C LEU A 221 -9.59 2.37 -5.32
N ASP A 222 -10.39 2.03 -6.34
CA ASP A 222 -11.84 1.94 -6.21
C ASP A 222 -12.31 0.70 -5.43
N TRP A 223 -11.47 -0.32 -5.24
CA TRP A 223 -11.88 -1.65 -4.75
C TRP A 223 -11.34 -1.94 -3.35
N PHE A 224 -11.98 -1.36 -2.33
CA PHE A 224 -11.83 -1.84 -0.96
C PHE A 224 -12.87 -2.93 -0.67
N GLY A 225 -12.52 -3.96 0.08
CA GLY A 225 -13.47 -4.94 0.58
C GLY A 225 -13.08 -5.48 1.93
N TRP A 226 -13.99 -6.24 2.53
CA TRP A 226 -13.88 -6.66 3.91
C TRP A 226 -14.20 -8.14 4.06
N CYS A 227 -13.45 -8.82 4.91
CA CYS A 227 -13.68 -10.20 5.32
C CYS A 227 -14.08 -10.24 6.80
N THR A 228 -15.08 -11.04 7.14
CA THR A 228 -15.62 -11.14 8.51
C THR A 228 -14.69 -11.80 9.52
N TRP A 229 -13.71 -12.58 9.08
CA TRP A 229 -12.88 -13.44 9.95
C TRP A 229 -12.18 -12.69 11.07
N ASP A 230 -11.44 -11.62 10.77
CA ASP A 230 -10.69 -10.88 11.80
C ASP A 230 -11.60 -10.14 12.80
N ALA A 231 -12.86 -9.91 12.43
CA ALA A 231 -13.83 -9.23 13.28
C ALA A 231 -14.63 -10.20 14.16
N PHE A 232 -14.95 -11.39 13.66
CA PHE A 232 -15.90 -12.30 14.30
C PHE A 232 -15.37 -13.72 14.51
N TYR A 233 -14.26 -14.10 13.88
CA TYR A 233 -13.87 -15.49 13.69
C TYR A 233 -15.08 -16.32 13.25
N THR A 234 -15.50 -17.29 14.06
CA THR A 234 -16.65 -18.15 13.81
C THR A 234 -17.99 -17.59 14.31
N ASP A 235 -18.02 -16.42 14.95
CA ASP A 235 -19.24 -15.81 15.54
C ASP A 235 -19.89 -14.78 14.60
N VAL A 236 -20.08 -15.17 13.33
CA VAL A 236 -20.60 -14.28 12.29
C VAL A 236 -22.12 -14.16 12.42
N THR A 237 -22.60 -12.94 12.70
CA THR A 237 -24.04 -12.62 12.78
C THR A 237 -24.44 -11.58 11.73
N ALA A 238 -25.70 -11.59 11.30
CA ALA A 238 -26.22 -10.58 10.37
C ALA A 238 -26.09 -9.16 10.94
N GLU A 239 -26.36 -9.00 12.24
CA GLU A 239 -26.21 -7.74 12.96
C GLU A 239 -24.75 -7.29 13.04
N GLY A 240 -23.82 -8.21 13.32
CA GLY A 240 -22.39 -7.93 13.32
C GLY A 240 -21.90 -7.45 11.96
N VAL A 241 -22.31 -8.14 10.89
CA VAL A 241 -21.99 -7.73 9.51
C VAL A 241 -22.53 -6.33 9.20
N ASP A 242 -23.79 -6.01 9.51
CA ASP A 242 -24.35 -4.68 9.28
C ASP A 242 -23.59 -3.59 10.07
N GLN A 243 -23.25 -3.86 11.34
CA GLN A 243 -22.46 -2.96 12.16
C GLN A 243 -21.06 -2.72 11.59
N GLY A 244 -20.38 -3.78 11.12
CA GLY A 244 -19.07 -3.67 10.50
C GLY A 244 -19.09 -2.87 9.19
N LEU A 245 -20.08 -3.12 8.32
CA LEU A 245 -20.25 -2.36 7.08
C LEU A 245 -20.52 -0.87 7.35
N ARG A 246 -21.35 -0.56 8.35
CA ARG A 246 -21.65 0.81 8.78
C ARG A 246 -20.41 1.49 9.36
N SER A 247 -19.66 0.82 10.23
CA SER A 247 -18.48 1.39 10.86
C SER A 247 -17.39 1.75 9.84
N LEU A 248 -17.14 0.85 8.88
CA LEU A 248 -16.22 1.08 7.76
C LEU A 248 -16.69 2.25 6.89
N SER A 249 -17.98 2.31 6.56
CA SER A 249 -18.57 3.39 5.77
C SER A 249 -18.47 4.75 6.47
N THR A 250 -18.83 4.81 7.76
CA THR A 250 -18.70 6.02 8.58
C THR A 250 -17.24 6.44 8.77
N GLY A 251 -16.32 5.48 8.82
CA GLY A 251 -14.88 5.71 8.85
C GLY A 251 -14.30 6.26 7.54
N GLY A 252 -15.11 6.38 6.49
CA GLY A 252 -14.69 6.86 5.16
C GLY A 252 -14.14 5.77 4.25
N ALA A 253 -14.28 4.50 4.63
CA ALA A 253 -13.78 3.33 3.90
C ALA A 253 -14.90 2.33 3.56
N PRO A 254 -15.93 2.71 2.78
CA PRO A 254 -17.03 1.81 2.46
C PRO A 254 -16.55 0.62 1.61
N PRO A 255 -16.70 -0.63 2.07
CA PRO A 255 -16.33 -1.81 1.29
C PRO A 255 -17.27 -1.99 0.09
N ARG A 256 -16.70 -2.37 -1.05
CA ARG A 256 -17.39 -2.68 -2.31
C ARG A 256 -17.56 -4.17 -2.56
N PHE A 257 -16.87 -5.01 -1.79
CA PHE A 257 -17.11 -6.44 -1.73
C PHE A 257 -17.01 -6.90 -0.27
N LEU A 258 -17.77 -7.94 0.06
CA LEU A 258 -17.84 -8.55 1.38
C LEU A 258 -17.56 -10.04 1.21
N ILE A 259 -16.65 -10.57 2.02
CA ILE A 259 -16.44 -12.00 2.19
C ILE A 259 -17.02 -12.36 3.56
N ILE A 260 -18.00 -13.27 3.55
CA ILE A 260 -18.53 -13.89 4.76
C ILE A 260 -17.73 -15.18 4.95
N ASP A 261 -16.79 -15.15 5.88
CA ASP A 261 -15.93 -16.26 6.27
C ASP A 261 -16.66 -17.26 7.18
N ASP A 262 -15.96 -18.30 7.62
CA ASP A 262 -16.49 -19.40 8.42
C ASP A 262 -17.24 -18.93 9.68
N GLY A 263 -18.25 -19.70 10.10
CA GLY A 263 -19.14 -19.37 11.22
C GLY A 263 -20.55 -18.90 10.83
N TRP A 264 -20.78 -18.51 9.58
CA TRP A 264 -22.10 -18.07 9.11
C TRP A 264 -23.13 -19.20 8.96
N GLN A 265 -22.66 -20.44 8.82
CA GLN A 265 -23.50 -21.62 8.63
C GLN A 265 -23.16 -22.67 9.68
N GLN A 266 -24.16 -23.10 10.45
CA GLN A 266 -24.05 -24.28 11.31
C GLN A 266 -24.55 -25.51 10.55
N ILE A 267 -23.71 -26.54 10.44
CA ILE A 267 -24.13 -27.85 9.91
C ILE A 267 -24.59 -28.68 11.11
N GLY A 268 -25.86 -29.11 11.11
CA GLY A 268 -26.38 -30.00 12.13
C GLY A 268 -25.59 -31.31 12.16
N THR A 269 -25.18 -31.74 13.36
CA THR A 269 -24.60 -33.08 13.56
C THR A 269 -25.75 -34.09 13.54
N GLU A 270 -26.20 -34.51 12.36
CA GLU A 270 -26.80 -35.84 12.28
C GLU A 270 -25.71 -36.84 12.67
N ALA A 271 -26.04 -37.80 13.53
CA ALA A 271 -25.09 -38.75 14.11
C ALA A 271 -24.23 -39.36 12.99
N ARG A 272 -22.93 -39.02 12.98
CA ARG A 272 -21.98 -39.57 12.01
C ARG A 272 -21.98 -41.08 12.20
N ASP A 273 -22.53 -41.80 11.23
CA ASP A 273 -22.24 -43.22 11.09
C ASP A 273 -20.72 -43.34 10.94
N GLN A 274 -20.07 -44.17 11.76
CA GLN A 274 -18.62 -44.15 12.02
C GLN A 274 -17.74 -44.54 10.80
N THR A 275 -18.32 -44.60 9.61
CA THR A 275 -17.69 -45.06 8.37
C THR A 275 -17.38 -43.95 7.37
N ALA A 276 -17.76 -42.69 7.62
CA ALA A 276 -17.54 -41.59 6.66
C ALA A 276 -16.42 -40.61 7.07
N ALA A 277 -15.34 -40.65 6.28
CA ALA A 277 -14.26 -39.67 6.05
C ALA A 277 -13.83 -38.73 7.19
N VAL A 278 -12.57 -38.90 7.62
CA VAL A 278 -11.83 -37.95 8.45
C VAL A 278 -11.56 -36.68 7.64
N VAL A 279 -12.21 -35.57 8.00
CA VAL A 279 -11.78 -34.23 7.58
C VAL A 279 -10.69 -33.80 8.55
N GLN A 280 -9.50 -33.53 8.02
CA GLN A 280 -8.36 -33.08 8.81
C GLN A 280 -8.58 -31.60 9.18
N GLU A 281 -8.99 -31.33 10.41
CA GLU A 281 -8.95 -29.97 10.96
C GLU A 281 -7.49 -29.51 11.02
N GLY A 282 -7.21 -28.40 10.35
CA GLY A 282 -5.88 -27.78 10.37
C GLY A 282 -5.51 -27.38 11.79
N ALA A 283 -4.27 -27.67 12.19
CA ALA A 283 -3.76 -27.38 13.53
C ALA A 283 -4.01 -25.91 13.93
N GLN A 284 -4.73 -25.76 15.05
CA GLN A 284 -4.90 -24.51 15.81
C GLN A 284 -3.54 -23.94 16.23
#